data_AF-A0A8B6C8R4-F1
#
_entry.id   AF-A0A8B6C8R4-F1
#
_cell.length_a   1.000
_cell.length_b   1.000
_cell.length_c   1.000
_cell.angle_alpha   90.00
_cell.angle_beta   90.00
_cell.angle_gamma   90.00
#
_symmetry.space_group_name_H-M   'P 1'
#
loop_
_entity.id
_entity.type
_entity.pdbx_description
1 polymer ?
#
loop_
_entity_poly.entity_id
_entity_poly.type
_entity_poly.pdbx_seq_one_letter_code
_entity_poly.pdbx_strand_id
1 'polypeptide(L)'
;DVFTEGGRDIAFANYTPTWKLHRKIAGKALRQYLAGNRLEEVVHSSMNKCLSLMAQENGPFDPENYIDLMVFNILHAVCFGKSAELDDPDFVRFMKIDRDFTDIIGKGFVEDMFPIMYKICPTKKYRTVKEIFDEMIAMIERKFREHEDTFDCDNIRDFTDSLILTRKEAEQDEEMMSQLTDTHLRQTLVDIFRGGIDTSRVTLYFAIRYMAGLPDIQSKVQEEINRVVGKDRLPGVNDRESLCYTEATLHEAMRLGTVSAFGLPHCTVCDTHVGGYDVPKDTMVMINHWALHHDPNYWKDVDKFDPTRYLDENGKLGIKPESWLPFSAGRRVCLGESIAKPELHLIFATIMQRFEITMPDETNPELKLGGSVGLHRNIFRTKSVHALMMIMIMIIILSQPRPYQTVVLNDINSVTEALVKSKADFANRPSIHSVDVLTEGGKDIAFANYTPTWKLHRKIAGKALRQYLAGNHLEKVLHDSMNKCLPLMAKEKGAFNPENYIDLMVFNILNAVCFGE
;
A
#
# COMPACT_ATOMS: atom_id res chain seq x y z
N ASP A 1 -15.87 3.72 6.59
CA ASP A 1 -14.61 3.02 6.28
C ASP A 1 -14.40 3.10 4.78
N VAL A 2 -13.64 4.09 4.35
CA VAL A 2 -13.43 4.36 2.92
C VAL A 2 -12.38 3.41 2.33
N PHE A 3 -11.42 2.98 3.16
CA PHE A 3 -10.23 2.27 2.72
C PHE A 3 -10.43 0.75 2.67
N THR A 4 -11.11 0.19 3.68
CA THR A 4 -11.12 -1.27 3.94
C THR A 4 -12.52 -1.87 3.92
N GLU A 5 -13.53 -1.04 3.59
CA GLU A 5 -14.95 -1.42 3.49
C GLU A 5 -15.50 -2.21 4.69
N GLY A 6 -15.13 -1.76 5.88
CA GLY A 6 -15.54 -2.32 7.17
C GLY A 6 -14.49 -3.27 7.75
N GLY A 7 -13.20 -3.02 7.54
CA GLY A 7 -12.11 -3.90 7.98
C GLY A 7 -12.20 -5.29 7.38
N ARG A 8 -12.52 -5.39 6.08
CA ARG A 8 -12.68 -6.66 5.33
C ARG A 8 -11.45 -7.03 4.51
N ASP A 9 -10.36 -6.33 4.73
CA ASP A 9 -9.04 -6.54 4.14
C ASP A 9 -8.16 -7.44 5.04
N ILE A 10 -6.87 -7.56 4.73
CA ILE A 10 -5.87 -8.31 5.51
C ILE A 10 -4.97 -7.36 6.30
N ALA A 11 -4.65 -6.18 5.75
CA ALA A 11 -3.69 -5.25 6.33
C ALA A 11 -4.22 -4.59 7.61
N PHE A 12 -5.45 -4.08 7.58
CA PHE A 12 -6.08 -3.24 8.60
C PHE A 12 -7.23 -3.92 9.36
N ALA A 13 -7.75 -5.04 8.88
CA ALA A 13 -8.73 -5.83 9.61
C ALA A 13 -8.23 -6.35 10.97
N ASN A 14 -9.15 -6.49 11.93
CA ASN A 14 -8.87 -7.05 13.26
C ASN A 14 -8.54 -8.54 13.25
N TYR A 15 -7.94 -9.04 14.33
CA TYR A 15 -7.50 -10.43 14.44
C TYR A 15 -8.67 -11.37 14.75
N THR A 16 -9.37 -11.79 13.70
CA THR A 16 -10.58 -12.62 13.77
C THR A 16 -10.39 -13.96 13.04
N PRO A 17 -11.30 -14.94 13.21
CA PRO A 17 -11.33 -16.14 12.37
C PRO A 17 -11.37 -15.81 10.88
N THR A 18 -12.17 -14.82 10.47
CA THR A 18 -12.25 -14.33 9.09
C THR A 18 -10.93 -13.79 8.58
N TRP A 19 -10.23 -12.96 9.36
CA TRP A 19 -8.90 -12.48 8.99
C TRP A 19 -7.89 -13.64 8.82
N LYS A 20 -7.92 -14.64 9.72
CA LYS A 20 -7.05 -15.83 9.62
C LYS A 20 -7.35 -16.61 8.34
N LEU A 21 -8.62 -16.74 7.97
CA LEU A 21 -9.07 -17.40 6.76
C LEU A 21 -8.54 -16.67 5.52
N HIS A 22 -8.80 -15.36 5.38
CA HIS A 22 -8.33 -14.56 4.24
C HIS A 22 -6.81 -14.58 4.10
N ARG A 23 -6.08 -14.42 5.20
CA ARG A 23 -4.62 -14.52 5.19
C ARG A 23 -4.13 -15.90 4.75
N LYS A 24 -4.79 -16.98 5.17
CA LYS A 24 -4.45 -18.35 4.75
C LYS A 24 -4.71 -18.56 3.27
N ILE A 25 -5.85 -18.09 2.76
CA ILE A 25 -6.26 -18.19 1.36
C ILE A 25 -5.29 -17.41 0.48
N ALA A 26 -5.08 -16.13 0.77
CA ALA A 26 -4.15 -15.29 0.03
C ALA A 26 -2.73 -15.89 0.06
N GLY A 27 -2.25 -16.35 1.22
CA GLY A 27 -0.95 -17.04 1.31
C GLY A 27 -0.88 -18.35 0.50
N LYS A 28 -1.97 -19.11 0.37
CA LYS A 28 -2.05 -20.30 -0.49
C LYS A 28 -1.98 -19.88 -1.97
N ALA A 29 -2.74 -18.86 -2.37
CA ALA A 29 -2.77 -18.35 -3.74
C ALA A 29 -1.40 -17.81 -4.19
N LEU A 30 -0.72 -17.02 -3.35
CA LEU A 30 0.64 -16.52 -3.67
C LEU A 30 1.64 -17.67 -3.85
N ARG A 31 1.59 -18.71 -3.00
CA ARG A 31 2.45 -19.89 -3.14
C ARG A 31 2.17 -20.68 -4.42
N GLN A 32 0.91 -20.79 -4.84
CA GLN A 32 0.55 -21.44 -6.10
C GLN A 32 1.10 -20.67 -7.29
N TYR A 33 1.03 -19.34 -7.28
CA TYR A 33 1.60 -18.50 -8.33
C TYR A 33 3.13 -18.61 -8.41
N LEU A 34 3.79 -18.65 -7.25
CA LEU A 34 5.23 -18.82 -7.13
C LEU A 34 5.73 -20.22 -7.53
N ALA A 35 4.85 -21.18 -7.80
CA ALA A 35 5.27 -22.51 -8.21
C ALA A 35 5.86 -22.48 -9.63
N GLY A 36 7.05 -23.05 -9.79
CA GLY A 36 7.78 -23.07 -11.07
C GLY A 36 8.53 -21.76 -11.33
N ASN A 37 8.55 -21.34 -12.60
CA ASN A 37 9.32 -20.19 -13.09
C ASN A 37 8.44 -18.98 -13.46
N ARG A 38 7.12 -19.00 -13.16
CA ARG A 38 6.17 -17.95 -13.58
C ARG A 38 6.59 -16.55 -13.14
N LEU A 39 7.02 -16.39 -11.88
CA LEU A 39 7.50 -15.09 -11.38
C LEU A 39 8.73 -14.62 -12.16
N GLU A 40 9.69 -15.52 -12.42
CA GLU A 40 10.91 -15.19 -13.17
C GLU A 40 10.57 -14.75 -14.60
N GLU A 41 9.71 -15.50 -15.29
CA GLU A 41 9.26 -15.18 -16.66
C GLU A 41 8.59 -13.80 -16.74
N VAL A 42 7.70 -13.51 -15.79
CA VAL A 42 7.00 -12.22 -15.72
C VAL A 42 7.94 -11.06 -15.41
N VAL A 43 8.87 -11.26 -14.47
CA VAL A 43 9.91 -10.27 -14.16
C VAL A 43 10.76 -10.04 -15.41
N HIS A 44 11.35 -11.08 -16.00
CA HIS A 44 12.20 -10.95 -17.20
C HIS A 44 11.48 -10.29 -18.37
N SER A 45 10.22 -10.64 -18.63
CA SER A 45 9.41 -10.02 -19.67
C SER A 45 9.23 -8.52 -19.43
N SER A 46 8.84 -8.14 -18.21
CA SER A 46 8.68 -6.74 -17.81
C SER A 46 10.00 -5.98 -17.85
N MET A 47 11.09 -6.63 -17.46
CA MET A 47 12.44 -6.06 -17.49
C MET A 47 12.92 -5.79 -18.91
N ASN A 48 12.87 -6.78 -19.81
CA ASN A 48 13.33 -6.61 -21.19
C ASN A 48 12.64 -5.43 -21.89
N LYS A 49 11.35 -5.24 -21.60
CA LYS A 49 10.59 -4.09 -22.06
C LYS A 49 11.12 -2.77 -21.49
N CYS A 50 11.22 -2.64 -20.16
CA CYS A 50 11.72 -1.42 -19.54
C CYS A 50 13.19 -1.12 -19.89
N LEU A 51 14.04 -2.14 -20.01
CA LEU A 51 15.42 -2.01 -20.47
C LEU A 51 15.49 -1.42 -21.88
N SER A 52 14.64 -1.90 -22.78
CA SER A 52 14.57 -1.40 -24.16
C SER A 52 14.11 0.06 -24.24
N LEU A 53 13.27 0.49 -23.31
CA LEU A 53 12.82 1.89 -23.21
C LEU A 53 13.89 2.79 -22.60
N MET A 54 14.50 2.37 -21.49
CA MET A 54 15.62 3.10 -20.86
C MET A 54 16.81 3.26 -21.82
N ALA A 55 17.07 2.27 -22.68
CA ALA A 55 18.13 2.35 -23.69
C ALA A 55 17.90 3.41 -24.78
N GLN A 56 16.67 3.95 -24.90
CA GLN A 56 16.33 5.01 -25.86
C GLN A 56 16.49 6.42 -25.26
N GLU A 57 16.75 6.53 -23.96
CA GLU A 57 16.93 7.81 -23.28
C GLU A 57 18.23 8.49 -23.72
N ASN A 58 18.17 9.82 -23.87
CA ASN A 58 19.31 10.63 -24.28
C ASN A 58 19.76 11.53 -23.12
N GLY A 59 20.81 11.12 -22.41
CA GLY A 59 21.36 11.85 -21.26
C GLY A 59 20.76 11.40 -19.92
N PRO A 60 20.98 12.18 -18.83
CA PRO A 60 20.41 11.86 -17.53
C PRO A 60 18.88 11.85 -17.56
N PHE A 61 18.28 10.79 -17.02
CA PHE A 61 16.82 10.63 -16.93
C PHE A 61 16.42 10.15 -15.53
N ASP A 62 15.15 10.33 -15.20
CA ASP A 62 14.57 9.80 -13.96
C ASP A 62 14.02 8.38 -14.20
N PRO A 63 14.53 7.34 -13.50
CA PRO A 63 14.08 5.98 -13.70
C PRO A 63 12.70 5.67 -13.10
N GLU A 64 12.06 6.62 -12.39
CA GLU A 64 10.78 6.42 -11.68
C GLU A 64 9.73 5.71 -12.54
N ASN A 65 9.39 6.26 -13.71
CA ASN A 65 8.35 5.71 -14.59
C ASN A 65 8.66 4.28 -15.07
N TYR A 66 9.93 3.92 -15.25
CA TYR A 66 10.35 2.59 -15.72
C TYR A 66 10.25 1.54 -14.64
N ILE A 67 10.64 1.91 -13.42
CA ILE A 67 10.52 1.07 -12.23
C ILE A 67 9.03 0.87 -11.90
N ASP A 68 8.25 1.94 -12.03
CA ASP A 68 6.81 1.92 -11.79
C ASP A 68 6.09 0.97 -12.72
N LEU A 69 6.37 1.09 -14.02
CA LEU A 69 5.82 0.18 -15.03
C LEU A 69 6.25 -1.26 -14.76
N MET A 70 7.52 -1.48 -14.41
CA MET A 70 8.06 -2.82 -14.17
C MET A 70 7.35 -3.50 -13.01
N VAL A 71 7.29 -2.83 -11.85
CA VAL A 71 6.64 -3.37 -10.65
C VAL A 71 5.13 -3.51 -10.88
N PHE A 72 4.49 -2.51 -11.49
CA PHE A 72 3.07 -2.60 -11.83
C PHE A 72 2.78 -3.81 -12.71
N ASN A 73 3.57 -4.05 -13.76
CA ASN A 73 3.38 -5.17 -14.67
C ASN A 73 3.56 -6.53 -13.99
N ILE A 74 4.53 -6.63 -13.08
CA ILE A 74 4.74 -7.84 -12.30
C ILE A 74 3.50 -8.12 -11.44
N LEU A 75 3.04 -7.14 -10.65
CA LEU A 75 1.88 -7.34 -9.78
C LEU A 75 0.57 -7.45 -10.55
N HIS A 76 0.47 -6.84 -11.73
CA HIS A 76 -0.69 -6.98 -12.63
C HIS A 76 -0.76 -8.39 -13.21
N ALA A 77 0.38 -8.98 -13.56
CA ALA A 77 0.45 -10.36 -14.02
C ALA A 77 0.22 -11.36 -12.88
N VAL A 78 0.71 -11.06 -11.67
CA VAL A 78 0.45 -11.86 -10.47
C VAL A 78 -1.04 -11.87 -10.13
N CYS A 79 -1.70 -10.72 -10.20
CA CYS A 79 -3.10 -10.58 -9.81
C CYS A 79 -4.09 -10.95 -10.91
N PHE A 80 -3.77 -10.69 -12.18
CA PHE A 80 -4.75 -10.69 -13.28
C PHE A 80 -4.24 -11.34 -14.59
N GLY A 81 -3.07 -11.99 -14.55
CA GLY A 81 -2.54 -12.75 -15.68
C GLY A 81 -2.17 -11.93 -16.93
N LYS A 82 -2.07 -10.60 -16.82
CA LYS A 82 -1.78 -9.67 -17.91
C LYS A 82 -0.63 -8.73 -17.56
N SER A 83 0.03 -8.18 -18.58
CA SER A 83 1.00 -7.08 -18.43
C SER A 83 0.49 -5.85 -19.18
N ALA A 84 0.84 -4.65 -18.72
CA ALA A 84 0.40 -3.38 -19.27
C ALA A 84 1.52 -2.62 -20.02
N GLU A 85 1.12 -1.68 -20.87
CA GLU A 85 1.98 -0.70 -21.56
C GLU A 85 2.09 0.63 -20.77
N LEU A 86 3.06 1.50 -21.12
CA LEU A 86 3.22 2.81 -20.46
C LEU A 86 2.00 3.73 -20.63
N ASP A 87 1.30 3.59 -21.75
CA ASP A 87 0.08 4.33 -22.10
C ASP A 87 -1.19 3.54 -21.75
N ASP A 88 -1.06 2.37 -21.10
CA ASP A 88 -2.20 1.58 -20.68
C ASP A 88 -3.08 2.38 -19.70
N PRO A 89 -4.39 2.49 -19.95
CA PRO A 89 -5.27 3.28 -19.11
C PRO A 89 -5.28 2.83 -17.64
N ASP A 90 -5.17 1.53 -17.34
CA ASP A 90 -5.15 1.04 -15.96
C ASP A 90 -3.84 1.45 -15.27
N PHE A 91 -2.70 1.37 -15.97
CA PHE A 91 -1.40 1.82 -15.43
C PHE A 91 -1.37 3.32 -15.14
N VAL A 92 -1.70 4.15 -16.14
CA VAL A 92 -1.69 5.62 -16.01
C VAL A 92 -2.62 6.06 -14.89
N ARG A 93 -3.81 5.45 -14.82
CA ARG A 93 -4.81 5.76 -13.80
C ARG A 93 -4.36 5.34 -12.41
N PHE A 94 -3.82 4.13 -12.25
CA PHE A 94 -3.28 3.66 -10.97
C PHE A 94 -2.13 4.55 -10.48
N MET A 95 -1.19 4.92 -11.36
CA MET A 95 -0.08 5.80 -11.00
C MET A 95 -0.55 7.20 -10.56
N LYS A 96 -1.62 7.72 -11.20
CA LYS A 96 -2.26 8.97 -10.76
C LYS A 96 -2.89 8.82 -9.37
N ILE A 97 -3.69 7.77 -9.16
CA ILE A 97 -4.32 7.42 -7.88
C ILE A 97 -3.26 7.35 -6.78
N ASP A 98 -2.14 6.67 -7.04
CA ASP A 98 -1.09 6.47 -6.04
C ASP A 98 -0.34 7.76 -5.68
N ARG A 99 0.04 8.58 -6.69
CA ARG A 99 0.66 9.89 -6.44
C ARG A 99 -0.26 10.81 -5.64
N ASP A 100 -1.52 10.93 -6.06
CA ASP A 100 -2.51 11.77 -5.37
C ASP A 100 -2.72 11.27 -3.93
N PHE A 101 -2.76 9.95 -3.72
CA PHE A 101 -2.88 9.37 -2.39
C PHE A 101 -1.68 9.67 -1.49
N THR A 102 -0.46 9.47 -1.98
CA THR A 102 0.79 9.72 -1.24
C THR A 102 0.90 11.19 -0.82
N ASP A 103 0.54 12.11 -1.72
CA ASP A 103 0.55 13.55 -1.47
C ASP A 103 -0.46 14.00 -0.43
N ILE A 104 -1.56 13.26 -0.26
CA ILE A 104 -2.62 13.59 0.69
C ILE A 104 -2.33 12.96 2.05
N ILE A 105 -1.97 11.67 2.11
CA ILE A 105 -1.65 10.95 3.35
C ILE A 105 -0.45 11.55 4.06
N GLY A 106 0.61 11.93 3.34
CA GLY A 106 1.82 12.49 3.94
C GLY A 106 1.60 13.80 4.71
N LYS A 107 0.42 14.42 4.54
CA LYS A 107 0.01 15.68 5.19
C LYS A 107 -1.00 15.45 6.33
N GLY A 108 -1.38 14.19 6.60
CA GLY A 108 -2.38 13.79 7.59
C GLY A 108 -3.80 14.25 7.27
N PHE A 109 -4.77 13.64 7.96
CA PHE A 109 -6.17 14.07 7.95
C PHE A 109 -6.53 14.70 9.29
N VAL A 110 -7.14 15.88 9.24
CA VAL A 110 -7.68 16.51 10.46
C VAL A 110 -8.84 15.67 10.99
N GLU A 111 -9.51 14.93 10.12
CA GLU A 111 -10.57 13.98 10.41
C GLU A 111 -10.10 12.77 11.24
N ASP A 112 -8.81 12.43 11.24
CA ASP A 112 -8.28 11.39 12.14
C ASP A 112 -8.11 11.91 13.57
N MET A 113 -7.88 13.22 13.72
CA MET A 113 -7.76 13.89 15.02
C MET A 113 -9.11 14.35 15.58
N PHE A 114 -9.99 14.84 14.71
CA PHE A 114 -11.31 15.37 15.04
C PHE A 114 -12.35 14.70 14.14
N PRO A 115 -12.78 13.48 14.48
CA PRO A 115 -13.62 12.71 13.57
C PRO A 115 -15.03 13.29 13.44
N ILE A 116 -15.43 14.26 14.27
CA ILE A 116 -16.65 15.02 14.00
C ILE A 116 -16.55 15.90 12.73
N MET A 117 -15.33 16.27 12.30
CA MET A 117 -15.12 17.13 11.13
C MET A 117 -15.49 16.47 9.82
N TYR A 118 -15.30 15.15 9.64
CA TYR A 118 -15.73 14.52 8.39
C TYR A 118 -17.26 14.60 8.22
N LYS A 119 -18.03 14.69 9.31
CA LYS A 119 -19.50 14.82 9.26
C LYS A 119 -19.97 16.22 8.96
N ILE A 120 -19.37 17.20 9.63
CA ILE A 120 -19.85 18.58 9.62
C ILE A 120 -19.26 19.32 8.42
N CYS A 121 -18.00 19.04 8.09
CA CYS A 121 -17.27 19.67 6.99
C CYS A 121 -16.09 18.78 6.58
N PRO A 122 -16.32 17.67 5.84
CA PRO A 122 -15.23 16.85 5.37
C PRO A 122 -14.28 17.72 4.55
N THR A 123 -12.99 17.60 4.79
CA THR A 123 -12.00 18.38 4.05
C THR A 123 -11.99 17.93 2.60
N LYS A 124 -11.56 18.83 1.72
CA LYS A 124 -11.30 18.49 0.32
C LYS A 124 -10.37 17.28 0.21
N LYS A 125 -9.33 17.22 1.04
CA LYS A 125 -8.39 16.09 1.13
C LYS A 125 -9.10 14.75 1.37
N TYR A 126 -10.01 14.71 2.34
CA TYR A 126 -10.76 13.49 2.65
C TYR A 126 -11.68 13.06 1.50
N ARG A 127 -12.37 14.01 0.85
CA ARG A 127 -13.22 13.72 -0.31
C ARG A 127 -12.41 13.17 -1.50
N THR A 128 -11.31 13.84 -1.84
CA THR A 128 -10.42 13.42 -2.94
C THR A 128 -9.89 12.01 -2.71
N VAL A 129 -9.50 11.67 -1.48
CA VAL A 129 -9.02 10.31 -1.18
C VAL A 129 -10.12 9.27 -1.29
N LYS A 130 -11.35 9.61 -0.90
CA LYS A 130 -12.49 8.71 -1.13
C LYS A 130 -12.71 8.43 -2.62
N GLU A 131 -12.70 9.46 -3.46
CA GLU A 131 -12.88 9.31 -4.91
C GLU A 131 -11.77 8.45 -5.53
N ILE A 132 -10.52 8.66 -5.11
CA ILE A 132 -9.36 7.86 -5.52
C ILE A 132 -9.53 6.38 -5.14
N PHE A 133 -10.04 6.10 -3.94
CA PHE A 133 -10.28 4.72 -3.50
C PHE A 133 -11.46 4.07 -4.22
N ASP A 134 -12.56 4.79 -4.43
CA ASP A 134 -13.71 4.30 -5.17
C ASP A 134 -13.31 3.92 -6.61
N GLU A 135 -12.45 4.73 -7.24
CA GLU A 135 -11.91 4.48 -8.57
C GLU A 135 -11.03 3.21 -8.63
N MET A 136 -10.13 3.06 -7.66
CA MET A 136 -9.29 1.86 -7.53
C MET A 136 -10.16 0.61 -7.31
N ILE A 137 -11.14 0.69 -6.40
CA ILE A 137 -12.08 -0.39 -6.11
C ILE A 137 -12.85 -0.80 -7.38
N ALA A 138 -13.34 0.18 -8.15
CA ALA A 138 -14.06 -0.08 -9.39
C ALA A 138 -13.19 -0.80 -10.44
N MET A 139 -11.91 -0.41 -10.55
CA MET A 139 -10.95 -1.09 -11.43
C MET A 139 -10.74 -2.55 -11.02
N ILE A 140 -10.52 -2.82 -9.72
CA ILE A 140 -10.32 -4.18 -9.23
C ILE A 140 -11.59 -5.03 -9.36
N GLU A 141 -12.77 -4.46 -9.07
CA GLU A 141 -14.06 -5.15 -9.24
C GLU A 141 -14.26 -5.56 -10.70
N ARG A 142 -14.02 -4.65 -11.65
CA ARG A 142 -14.13 -4.96 -13.08
C ARG A 142 -13.23 -6.14 -13.46
N LYS A 143 -11.97 -6.13 -13.02
CA LYS A 143 -11.04 -7.23 -13.30
C LYS A 143 -11.46 -8.54 -12.65
N PHE A 144 -12.01 -8.49 -11.42
CA PHE A 144 -12.54 -9.68 -10.76
C PHE A 144 -13.68 -10.32 -11.56
N ARG A 145 -14.63 -9.50 -12.05
CA ARG A 145 -15.74 -10.00 -12.89
C ARG A 145 -15.26 -10.59 -14.22
N GLU A 146 -14.31 -9.96 -14.88
CA GLU A 146 -13.69 -10.52 -16.10
C GLU A 146 -13.08 -11.91 -15.87
N HIS A 147 -12.53 -12.16 -14.67
CA HIS A 147 -12.01 -13.49 -14.31
C HIS A 147 -13.13 -14.48 -14.02
N GLU A 148 -14.22 -14.07 -13.34
CA GLU A 148 -15.40 -14.93 -13.14
C GLU A 148 -15.97 -15.43 -14.47
N ASP A 149 -16.07 -14.56 -15.47
CA ASP A 149 -16.63 -14.88 -16.79
C ASP A 149 -15.77 -15.89 -17.58
N THR A 150 -14.47 -15.93 -17.31
CA THR A 150 -13.48 -16.74 -18.05
C THR A 150 -12.84 -17.83 -17.20
N PHE A 151 -13.40 -18.09 -16.02
CA PHE A 151 -12.82 -18.99 -15.02
C PHE A 151 -12.85 -20.45 -15.49
N ASP A 152 -11.70 -21.11 -15.37
CA ASP A 152 -11.52 -22.55 -15.62
C ASP A 152 -10.88 -23.20 -14.39
N CYS A 153 -11.55 -24.21 -13.81
CA CYS A 153 -11.04 -24.89 -12.62
C CYS A 153 -9.80 -25.75 -12.90
N ASP A 154 -9.59 -26.17 -14.14
CA ASP A 154 -8.46 -27.00 -14.54
C ASP A 154 -7.22 -26.14 -14.89
N ASN A 155 -7.41 -24.83 -15.06
CA ASN A 155 -6.36 -23.88 -15.45
C ASN A 155 -6.42 -22.59 -14.64
N ILE A 156 -5.80 -22.62 -13.44
CA ILE A 156 -5.68 -21.44 -12.57
C ILE A 156 -4.58 -20.51 -13.11
N ARG A 157 -4.99 -19.37 -13.68
CA ARG A 157 -4.09 -18.42 -14.37
C ARG A 157 -3.26 -17.61 -13.38
N ASP A 158 -3.89 -17.08 -12.35
CA ASP A 158 -3.34 -16.06 -11.46
C ASP A 158 -3.96 -16.10 -10.05
N PHE A 159 -3.60 -15.10 -9.25
CA PHE A 159 -4.10 -14.96 -7.88
C PHE A 159 -5.63 -14.78 -7.83
N THR A 160 -6.25 -14.09 -8.80
CA THR A 160 -7.71 -13.88 -8.83
C THR A 160 -8.44 -15.20 -9.06
N ASP A 161 -8.00 -16.01 -10.02
CA ASP A 161 -8.58 -17.34 -10.23
C ASP A 161 -8.46 -18.23 -8.98
N SER A 162 -7.35 -18.14 -8.25
CA SER A 162 -7.17 -18.91 -7.00
C SER A 162 -8.19 -18.51 -5.92
N LEU A 163 -8.53 -17.20 -5.83
CA LEU A 163 -9.61 -16.73 -4.96
C LEU A 163 -10.99 -17.24 -5.41
N ILE A 164 -11.26 -17.21 -6.72
CA ILE A 164 -12.52 -17.73 -7.29
C ILE A 164 -12.66 -19.23 -7.02
N LEU A 165 -11.60 -20.01 -7.26
CA LEU A 165 -11.56 -21.44 -6.97
C LEU A 165 -11.86 -21.70 -5.49
N THR A 166 -11.20 -20.96 -4.59
CA THR A 166 -11.43 -21.13 -3.15
C THR A 166 -12.87 -20.83 -2.74
N ARG A 167 -13.50 -19.80 -3.33
CA ARG A 167 -14.92 -19.51 -3.10
C ARG A 167 -15.81 -20.63 -3.63
N LYS A 168 -15.51 -21.20 -4.80
CA LYS A 168 -16.26 -22.34 -5.36
C LYS A 168 -16.12 -23.60 -4.49
N GLU A 169 -14.91 -23.90 -4.02
CA GLU A 169 -14.65 -25.03 -3.10
C GLU A 169 -15.44 -24.90 -1.78
N ALA A 170 -15.76 -23.66 -1.37
CA ALA A 170 -16.51 -23.38 -0.15
C ALA A 170 -18.03 -23.42 -0.33
N GLU A 171 -18.58 -23.58 -1.53
CA GLU A 171 -20.04 -23.45 -1.80
C GLU A 171 -20.92 -24.35 -0.91
N GLN A 172 -20.40 -25.49 -0.46
CA GLN A 172 -21.12 -26.44 0.41
C GLN A 172 -20.98 -26.13 1.91
N ASP A 173 -20.15 -25.16 2.28
CA ASP A 173 -19.90 -24.72 3.66
C ASP A 173 -20.46 -23.30 3.83
N GLU A 174 -21.70 -23.21 4.34
CA GLU A 174 -22.39 -21.92 4.54
C GLU A 174 -21.61 -20.97 5.47
N GLU A 175 -20.91 -21.51 6.48
CA GLU A 175 -20.13 -20.72 7.42
C GLU A 175 -18.90 -20.10 6.74
N MET A 176 -18.20 -20.90 5.92
CA MET A 176 -17.06 -20.42 5.14
C MET A 176 -17.51 -19.43 4.06
N MET A 177 -18.62 -19.68 3.37
CA MET A 177 -19.17 -18.77 2.36
C MET A 177 -19.56 -17.41 2.95
N SER A 178 -20.10 -17.38 4.16
CA SER A 178 -20.44 -16.11 4.84
C SER A 178 -19.22 -15.21 5.07
N GLN A 179 -18.02 -15.81 5.11
CA GLN A 179 -16.74 -15.12 5.30
C GLN A 179 -16.05 -14.77 3.97
N LEU A 180 -16.46 -15.36 2.84
CA LEU A 180 -15.86 -15.16 1.51
C LEU A 180 -16.72 -14.27 0.59
N THR A 181 -17.22 -13.16 1.12
CA THR A 181 -18.04 -12.23 0.34
C THR A 181 -17.22 -11.53 -0.74
N ASP A 182 -17.89 -11.05 -1.79
CA ASP A 182 -17.26 -10.27 -2.86
C ASP A 182 -16.40 -9.11 -2.32
N THR A 183 -16.87 -8.43 -1.27
CA THR A 183 -16.10 -7.37 -0.62
C THR A 183 -14.78 -7.87 -0.05
N HIS A 184 -14.78 -9.02 0.66
CA HIS A 184 -13.54 -9.54 1.23
C HIS A 184 -12.56 -10.01 0.16
N LEU A 185 -13.05 -10.64 -0.91
CA LEU A 185 -12.20 -11.08 -2.02
C LEU A 185 -11.59 -9.89 -2.77
N ARG A 186 -12.40 -8.87 -3.04
CA ARG A 186 -11.91 -7.64 -3.68
C ARG A 186 -10.93 -6.87 -2.80
N GLN A 187 -11.20 -6.73 -1.50
CA GLN A 187 -10.26 -6.09 -0.56
C GLN A 187 -8.96 -6.89 -0.42
N THR A 188 -9.04 -8.22 -0.43
CA THR A 188 -7.85 -9.09 -0.49
C THR A 188 -7.01 -8.81 -1.74
N LEU A 189 -7.65 -8.61 -2.90
CA LEU A 189 -6.96 -8.24 -4.14
C LEU A 189 -6.32 -6.85 -4.08
N VAL A 190 -7.03 -5.86 -3.53
CA VAL A 190 -6.48 -4.52 -3.30
C VAL A 190 -5.22 -4.58 -2.45
N ASP A 191 -5.23 -5.34 -1.35
CA ASP A 191 -4.09 -5.48 -0.45
C ASP A 191 -2.85 -6.06 -1.14
N ILE A 192 -3.02 -7.11 -1.94
CA ILE A 192 -1.91 -7.73 -2.67
C ILE A 192 -1.40 -6.80 -3.77
N PHE A 193 -2.32 -6.24 -4.57
CA PHE A 193 -1.97 -5.44 -5.73
C PHE A 193 -1.30 -4.12 -5.33
N ARG A 194 -1.98 -3.30 -4.52
CA ARG A 194 -1.46 -2.01 -4.08
C ARG A 194 -0.28 -2.17 -3.13
N GLY A 195 -0.39 -3.07 -2.15
CA GLY A 195 0.67 -3.30 -1.17
C GLY A 195 1.96 -3.78 -1.81
N GLY A 196 1.88 -4.63 -2.84
CA GLY A 196 3.03 -5.07 -3.61
C GLY A 196 3.68 -3.97 -4.44
N ILE A 197 2.89 -3.10 -5.07
CA ILE A 197 3.42 -2.05 -5.96
C ILE A 197 4.19 -0.99 -5.16
N ASP A 198 3.56 -0.35 -4.19
CA ASP A 198 4.13 0.83 -3.52
C ASP A 198 5.41 0.46 -2.75
N THR A 199 5.40 -0.69 -2.07
CA THR A 199 6.53 -1.10 -1.22
C THR A 199 7.74 -1.56 -2.02
N SER A 200 7.53 -2.30 -3.12
CA SER A 200 8.61 -2.74 -4.00
C SER A 200 9.27 -1.56 -4.72
N ARG A 201 8.47 -0.62 -5.26
CA ARG A 201 8.97 0.61 -5.92
C ARG A 201 9.89 1.40 -5.00
N VAL A 202 9.43 1.70 -3.79
CA VAL A 202 10.21 2.47 -2.80
C VAL A 202 11.50 1.75 -2.43
N THR A 203 11.47 0.42 -2.28
CA THR A 203 12.67 -0.37 -1.99
C THR A 203 13.69 -0.27 -3.12
N LEU A 204 13.24 -0.40 -4.37
CA LEU A 204 14.10 -0.29 -5.55
C LEU A 204 14.69 1.11 -5.72
N TYR A 205 13.92 2.17 -5.46
CA TYR A 205 14.45 3.53 -5.49
C TYR A 205 15.59 3.73 -4.48
N PHE A 206 15.44 3.21 -3.25
CA PHE A 206 16.52 3.25 -2.27
C PHE A 206 17.74 2.48 -2.76
N ALA A 207 17.55 1.26 -3.26
CA ALA A 207 18.65 0.43 -3.76
C ALA A 207 19.40 1.12 -4.90
N ILE A 208 18.69 1.63 -5.91
CA ILE A 208 19.27 2.35 -7.07
C ILE A 208 19.99 3.62 -6.61
N ARG A 209 19.37 4.40 -5.72
CA ARG A 209 19.98 5.60 -5.14
C ARG A 209 21.29 5.29 -4.42
N TYR A 210 21.34 4.21 -3.62
CA TYR A 210 22.57 3.79 -2.96
C TYR A 210 23.64 3.37 -3.96
N MET A 211 23.28 2.61 -5.00
CA MET A 211 24.24 2.19 -6.03
C MET A 211 24.81 3.38 -6.80
N ALA A 212 23.98 4.36 -7.17
CA ALA A 212 24.41 5.58 -7.83
C ALA A 212 25.41 6.40 -7.00
N GLY A 213 25.26 6.40 -5.66
CA GLY A 213 26.12 7.13 -4.73
C GLY A 213 27.31 6.33 -4.18
N LEU A 214 27.39 5.02 -4.44
CA LEU A 214 28.39 4.11 -3.88
C LEU A 214 29.02 3.24 -4.99
N PRO A 215 29.82 3.84 -5.89
CA PRO A 215 30.38 3.14 -7.05
C PRO A 215 31.19 1.89 -6.65
N ASP A 216 31.97 1.94 -5.57
CA ASP A 216 32.75 0.79 -5.09
C ASP A 216 31.87 -0.42 -4.70
N ILE A 217 30.68 -0.17 -4.14
CA ILE A 217 29.75 -1.23 -3.78
C ILE A 217 29.06 -1.76 -5.04
N GLN A 218 28.64 -0.86 -5.94
CA GLN A 218 28.04 -1.22 -7.22
C GLN A 218 29.00 -2.10 -8.05
N SER A 219 30.28 -1.74 -8.16
CA SER A 219 31.27 -2.54 -8.91
C SER A 219 31.41 -3.96 -8.33
N LYS A 220 31.42 -4.12 -7.01
CA LYS A 220 31.48 -5.45 -6.38
C LYS A 220 30.25 -6.31 -6.66
N VAL A 221 29.06 -5.70 -6.68
CA VAL A 221 27.82 -6.39 -7.09
C VAL A 221 27.93 -6.83 -8.55
N GLN A 222 28.37 -5.93 -9.43
CA GLN A 222 28.54 -6.23 -10.86
C GLN A 222 29.59 -7.31 -11.12
N GLU A 223 30.71 -7.31 -10.40
CA GLU A 223 31.74 -8.34 -10.46
C GLU A 223 31.21 -9.72 -10.05
N GLU A 224 30.44 -9.78 -8.96
CA GLU A 224 29.79 -11.03 -8.53
C GLU A 224 28.80 -11.55 -9.58
N ILE A 225 27.93 -10.68 -10.10
CA ILE A 225 26.95 -11.05 -11.13
C ILE A 225 27.64 -11.53 -12.40
N ASN A 226 28.67 -10.82 -12.87
CA ASN A 226 29.44 -11.22 -14.06
C ASN A 226 30.12 -12.58 -13.86
N ARG A 227 30.61 -12.88 -12.64
CA ARG A 227 31.25 -14.17 -12.33
C ARG A 227 30.26 -15.33 -12.26
N VAL A 228 29.08 -15.12 -11.67
CA VAL A 228 28.09 -16.19 -11.40
C VAL A 228 27.16 -16.41 -12.59
N VAL A 229 26.64 -15.32 -13.17
CA VAL A 229 25.60 -15.34 -14.21
C VAL A 229 26.20 -15.11 -15.60
N GLY A 230 27.22 -14.26 -15.71
CA GLY A 230 27.78 -13.82 -16.99
C GLY A 230 26.93 -12.72 -17.63
N LYS A 231 27.11 -12.50 -18.93
CA LYS A 231 26.40 -11.44 -19.70
C LYS A 231 25.36 -11.98 -20.68
N ASP A 232 25.42 -13.27 -21.00
CA ASP A 232 24.65 -13.93 -22.07
C ASP A 232 23.20 -14.22 -21.70
N ARG A 233 22.86 -14.21 -20.40
CA ARG A 233 21.50 -14.40 -19.88
C ARG A 233 21.21 -13.46 -18.73
N LEU A 234 19.92 -13.27 -18.43
CA LEU A 234 19.48 -12.54 -17.24
C LEU A 234 19.68 -13.39 -15.96
N PRO A 235 19.90 -12.77 -14.79
CA PRO A 235 19.85 -13.44 -13.50
C PRO A 235 18.49 -14.11 -13.26
N GLY A 236 18.50 -15.36 -12.82
CA GLY A 236 17.31 -16.14 -12.46
C GLY A 236 17.18 -16.35 -10.95
N VAL A 237 16.04 -16.89 -10.51
CA VAL A 237 15.74 -17.11 -9.09
C VAL A 237 16.74 -18.08 -8.46
N ASN A 238 17.20 -19.06 -9.23
CA ASN A 238 18.17 -20.06 -8.77
C ASN A 238 19.59 -19.48 -8.59
N ASP A 239 19.90 -18.33 -9.22
CA ASP A 239 21.21 -17.68 -9.04
C ASP A 239 21.31 -16.98 -7.68
N ARG A 240 20.17 -16.64 -7.08
CA ARG A 240 20.07 -15.84 -5.84
C ARG A 240 20.89 -16.42 -4.69
N GLU A 241 20.94 -17.74 -4.54
CA GLU A 241 21.73 -18.39 -3.50
C GLU A 241 23.25 -18.23 -3.71
N SER A 242 23.68 -18.01 -4.96
CA SER A 242 25.08 -17.81 -5.33
C SER A 242 25.48 -16.33 -5.38
N LEU A 243 24.52 -15.42 -5.51
CA LEU A 243 24.69 -13.97 -5.53
C LEU A 243 24.63 -13.37 -4.11
N CYS A 244 25.50 -13.88 -3.22
CA CYS A 244 25.47 -13.56 -1.79
C CYS A 244 25.74 -12.07 -1.50
N TYR A 245 26.73 -11.46 -2.15
CA TYR A 245 27.06 -10.05 -1.96
C TYR A 245 25.96 -9.12 -2.50
N THR A 246 25.34 -9.51 -3.62
CA THR A 246 24.19 -8.83 -4.23
C THR A 246 22.99 -8.86 -3.29
N GLU A 247 22.65 -10.02 -2.72
CA GLU A 247 21.55 -10.16 -1.75
C GLU A 247 21.85 -9.39 -0.46
N ALA A 248 23.09 -9.44 0.04
CA ALA A 248 23.52 -8.67 1.20
C ALA A 248 23.41 -7.15 0.97
N THR A 249 23.70 -6.69 -0.25
CA THR A 249 23.54 -5.29 -0.65
C THR A 249 22.07 -4.87 -0.61
N LEU A 250 21.17 -5.73 -1.09
CA LEU A 250 19.73 -5.48 -1.03
C LEU A 250 19.22 -5.49 0.42
N HIS A 251 19.72 -6.38 1.28
CA HIS A 251 19.38 -6.37 2.72
C HIS A 251 19.79 -5.06 3.41
N GLU A 252 20.96 -4.51 3.08
CA GLU A 252 21.42 -3.23 3.61
C GLU A 252 20.59 -2.05 3.09
N ALA A 253 20.20 -2.09 1.82
CA ALA A 253 19.29 -1.10 1.24
C ALA A 253 17.92 -1.12 1.94
N MET A 254 17.38 -2.30 2.27
CA MET A 254 16.13 -2.43 3.04
C MET A 254 16.29 -1.90 4.48
N ARG A 255 17.42 -2.17 5.13
CA ARG A 255 17.71 -1.67 6.49
C ARG A 255 17.76 -0.14 6.51
N LEU A 256 18.59 0.47 5.68
CA LEU A 256 18.78 1.93 5.69
C LEU A 256 17.61 2.68 5.04
N GLY A 257 16.96 2.07 4.04
CA GLY A 257 15.75 2.62 3.42
C GLY A 257 14.54 2.60 4.35
N THR A 258 14.38 1.54 5.16
CA THR A 258 13.23 1.31 6.07
C THR A 258 11.89 1.81 5.49
N VAL A 259 11.36 1.09 4.50
CA VAL A 259 10.15 1.47 3.73
C VAL A 259 9.01 1.97 4.61
N SER A 260 8.75 1.28 5.74
CA SER A 260 7.79 1.71 6.75
C SER A 260 8.45 1.82 8.12
N ALA A 261 8.84 3.04 8.49
CA ALA A 261 9.55 3.32 9.75
C ALA A 261 8.77 2.89 11.00
N PHE A 262 7.45 2.99 11.00
CA PHE A 262 6.60 2.58 12.13
C PHE A 262 5.78 1.31 11.87
N GLY A 263 5.93 0.71 10.70
CA GLY A 263 5.05 -0.37 10.24
C GLY A 263 3.59 0.08 10.19
N LEU A 264 2.69 -0.90 10.15
CA LEU A 264 1.26 -0.65 10.36
C LEU A 264 0.95 -0.69 11.88
N PRO A 265 0.11 0.22 12.41
CA PRO A 265 -0.23 0.26 13.84
C PRO A 265 -0.87 -1.04 14.34
N HIS A 266 -0.41 -1.56 15.45
CA HIS A 266 -1.01 -2.69 16.17
C HIS A 266 -1.97 -2.19 17.25
N CYS A 267 -2.80 -3.09 17.78
CA CYS A 267 -3.67 -2.82 18.92
C CYS A 267 -3.73 -4.05 19.83
N THR A 268 -3.77 -3.83 21.15
CA THR A 268 -3.86 -4.92 22.13
C THR A 268 -5.27 -5.53 22.16
N VAL A 269 -5.35 -6.86 22.15
CA VAL A 269 -6.60 -7.65 22.16
C VAL A 269 -7.16 -7.78 23.57
N CYS A 270 -6.28 -7.75 24.58
CA CYS A 270 -6.57 -7.86 26.00
C CYS A 270 -5.55 -7.05 26.80
N ASP A 271 -5.78 -6.92 28.11
CA ASP A 271 -4.74 -6.46 29.03
C ASP A 271 -3.54 -7.42 28.92
N THR A 272 -2.35 -6.87 28.75
CA THR A 272 -1.11 -7.62 28.51
C THR A 272 0.07 -6.83 29.08
N HIS A 273 1.29 -7.24 28.77
CA HIS A 273 2.50 -6.51 29.15
C HIS A 273 3.53 -6.52 28.02
N VAL A 274 4.43 -5.54 28.03
CA VAL A 274 5.61 -5.51 27.16
C VAL A 274 6.71 -4.67 27.79
N GLY A 275 7.96 -5.14 27.74
CA GLY A 275 9.10 -4.39 28.24
C GLY A 275 9.03 -4.12 29.75
N GLY A 276 8.33 -4.98 30.51
CA GLY A 276 8.12 -4.82 31.95
C GLY A 276 7.00 -3.85 32.35
N TYR A 277 6.20 -3.36 31.40
CA TYR A 277 5.06 -2.48 31.66
C TYR A 277 3.73 -3.18 31.37
N ASP A 278 2.73 -2.95 32.21
CA ASP A 278 1.36 -3.35 31.94
C ASP A 278 0.76 -2.46 30.84
N VAL A 279 0.14 -3.11 29.85
CA VAL A 279 -0.48 -2.47 28.69
C VAL A 279 -1.95 -2.88 28.64
N PRO A 280 -2.89 -1.94 28.90
CA PRO A 280 -4.32 -2.24 28.85
C PRO A 280 -4.77 -2.71 27.47
N LYS A 281 -5.90 -3.41 27.43
CA LYS A 281 -6.65 -3.71 26.21
C LYS A 281 -6.96 -2.45 25.40
N ASP A 282 -7.05 -2.59 24.08
CA ASP A 282 -7.38 -1.54 23.12
C ASP A 282 -6.33 -0.40 23.06
N THR A 283 -5.10 -0.67 23.51
CA THR A 283 -3.95 0.23 23.42
C THR A 283 -3.32 0.13 22.03
N MET A 284 -3.09 1.27 21.38
CA MET A 284 -2.37 1.32 20.10
C MET A 284 -0.88 1.05 20.33
N VAL A 285 -0.29 0.17 19.53
CA VAL A 285 1.13 -0.18 19.62
C VAL A 285 1.81 0.07 18.27
N MET A 286 2.83 0.93 18.26
CA MET A 286 3.62 1.23 17.07
C MET A 286 5.01 0.62 17.18
N ILE A 287 5.50 0.01 16.11
CA ILE A 287 6.81 -0.64 16.08
C ILE A 287 7.78 0.29 15.35
N ASN A 288 8.75 0.87 16.04
CA ASN A 288 9.71 1.77 15.40
C ASN A 288 10.82 0.97 14.72
N HIS A 289 10.53 0.42 13.53
CA HIS A 289 11.50 -0.29 12.70
C HIS A 289 12.74 0.54 12.39
N TRP A 290 12.61 1.87 12.23
CA TRP A 290 13.79 2.71 12.02
C TRP A 290 14.75 2.66 13.21
N ALA A 291 14.24 2.74 14.45
CA ALA A 291 15.05 2.60 15.64
C ALA A 291 15.73 1.22 15.72
N LEU A 292 15.01 0.14 15.41
CA LEU A 292 15.59 -1.21 15.37
C LEU A 292 16.72 -1.33 14.35
N HIS A 293 16.54 -0.73 13.17
CA HIS A 293 17.51 -0.75 12.08
C HIS A 293 18.71 0.18 12.31
N HIS A 294 18.65 1.10 13.28
CA HIS A 294 19.70 2.08 13.60
C HIS A 294 20.15 2.01 15.06
N ASP A 295 19.86 0.92 15.78
CA ASP A 295 20.29 0.74 17.16
C ASP A 295 21.80 0.42 17.22
N PRO A 296 22.65 1.29 17.79
CA PRO A 296 24.09 1.07 17.85
C PRO A 296 24.50 -0.14 18.69
N ASN A 297 23.60 -0.69 19.52
CA ASN A 297 23.87 -1.91 20.28
C ASN A 297 23.86 -3.17 19.39
N TYR A 298 23.16 -3.12 18.24
CA TYR A 298 23.03 -4.25 17.31
C TYR A 298 23.69 -3.98 15.95
N TRP A 299 23.92 -2.70 15.62
CA TRP A 299 24.50 -2.27 14.35
C TRP A 299 25.76 -1.43 14.60
N LYS A 300 26.92 -1.93 14.20
CA LYS A 300 28.17 -1.15 14.22
C LYS A 300 28.15 -0.08 13.12
N ASP A 301 28.64 1.14 13.33
CA ASP A 301 28.70 2.18 12.29
C ASP A 301 27.34 2.36 11.56
N VAL A 302 26.28 2.64 12.33
CA VAL A 302 24.86 2.51 11.93
C VAL A 302 24.49 3.17 10.60
N ASP A 303 25.09 4.32 10.29
CA ASP A 303 24.80 5.11 9.08
C ASP A 303 25.62 4.67 7.86
N LYS A 304 26.64 3.82 8.06
CA LYS A 304 27.47 3.30 6.97
C LYS A 304 26.73 2.17 6.26
N PHE A 305 26.51 2.34 4.96
CA PHE A 305 26.05 1.29 4.07
C PHE A 305 27.14 0.23 3.91
N ASP A 306 26.93 -0.94 4.52
CA ASP A 306 27.91 -2.02 4.52
C ASP A 306 27.25 -3.40 4.29
N PRO A 307 27.28 -3.94 3.06
CA PRO A 307 26.75 -5.27 2.75
C PRO A 307 27.44 -6.39 3.54
N THR A 308 28.70 -6.21 3.97
CA THR A 308 29.46 -7.29 4.61
C THR A 308 28.89 -7.72 5.97
N ARG A 309 28.00 -6.91 6.56
CA ARG A 309 27.24 -7.24 7.77
C ARG A 309 26.41 -8.52 7.68
N TYR A 310 26.00 -8.88 6.47
CA TYR A 310 25.16 -10.05 6.22
C TYR A 310 25.98 -11.24 5.68
N LEU A 311 27.30 -11.13 5.64
CA LEU A 311 28.19 -12.15 5.10
C LEU A 311 29.00 -12.80 6.22
N ASP A 312 29.21 -14.11 6.11
CA ASP A 312 30.15 -14.83 6.94
C ASP A 312 31.60 -14.68 6.42
N GLU A 313 32.54 -15.31 7.11
CA GLU A 313 33.97 -15.32 6.74
C GLU A 313 34.26 -15.92 5.36
N ASN A 314 33.35 -16.72 4.82
CA ASN A 314 33.46 -17.35 3.49
C ASN A 314 32.74 -16.54 2.40
N GLY A 315 32.16 -15.39 2.74
CA GLY A 315 31.38 -14.56 1.81
C GLY A 315 30.00 -15.14 1.48
N LYS A 316 29.50 -16.09 2.28
CA LYS A 316 28.13 -16.60 2.18
C LYS A 316 27.20 -15.79 3.08
N LEU A 317 25.90 -15.81 2.76
CA LEU A 317 24.91 -15.13 3.60
C LEU A 317 24.89 -15.76 4.99
N GLY A 318 25.27 -14.97 5.99
CA GLY A 318 25.26 -15.34 7.39
C GLY A 318 23.89 -15.19 8.04
N ILE A 319 23.86 -15.36 9.37
CA ILE A 319 22.68 -15.11 10.18
C ILE A 319 22.39 -13.61 10.16
N LYS A 320 21.15 -13.23 9.83
CA LYS A 320 20.74 -11.83 9.85
C LYS A 320 20.69 -11.33 11.30
N PRO A 321 21.12 -10.09 11.58
CA PRO A 321 20.96 -9.50 12.90
C PRO A 321 19.51 -9.58 13.38
N GLU A 322 19.30 -9.86 14.67
CA GLU A 322 17.95 -10.07 15.22
C GLU A 322 17.04 -8.85 15.04
N SER A 323 17.64 -7.64 15.04
CA SER A 323 16.94 -6.37 14.81
C SER A 323 16.67 -6.04 13.35
N TRP A 324 17.07 -6.90 12.39
CA TRP A 324 16.74 -6.75 10.97
C TRP A 324 15.32 -7.24 10.69
N LEU A 325 14.35 -6.31 10.67
CA LEU A 325 12.92 -6.61 10.54
C LEU A 325 12.22 -5.80 9.43
N PRO A 326 12.71 -5.79 8.17
CA PRO A 326 12.08 -5.03 7.09
C PRO A 326 10.69 -5.54 6.69
N PHE A 327 10.38 -6.80 6.98
CA PHE A 327 9.06 -7.41 6.78
C PHE A 327 8.26 -7.62 8.08
N SER A 328 8.75 -7.04 9.19
CA SER A 328 8.23 -7.25 10.54
C SER A 328 8.27 -8.72 10.97
N ALA A 329 7.50 -9.10 12.00
CA ALA A 329 7.46 -10.45 12.56
C ALA A 329 6.06 -10.84 13.09
N GLY A 330 5.91 -12.10 13.50
CA GLY A 330 4.74 -12.53 14.26
C GLY A 330 3.51 -12.89 13.43
N ARG A 331 2.32 -12.74 14.03
CA ARG A 331 1.04 -13.03 13.33
C ARG A 331 0.81 -12.12 12.14
N ARG A 332 1.29 -10.88 12.20
CA ARG A 332 1.12 -9.83 11.20
C ARG A 332 2.35 -9.62 10.31
N VAL A 333 3.29 -10.57 10.28
CA VAL A 333 4.43 -10.55 9.34
C VAL A 333 3.95 -10.31 7.91
N CYS A 334 4.73 -9.60 7.08
CA CYS A 334 4.33 -9.29 5.71
C CYS A 334 3.87 -10.54 4.94
N LEU A 335 2.70 -10.48 4.32
CA LEU A 335 2.16 -11.59 3.55
C LEU A 335 2.92 -11.76 2.21
N GLY A 336 3.37 -10.65 1.63
CA GLY A 336 4.06 -10.61 0.34
C GLY A 336 5.56 -10.90 0.39
N GLU A 337 6.15 -11.16 1.56
CA GLU A 337 7.61 -11.35 1.73
C GLU A 337 8.17 -12.42 0.77
N SER A 338 7.42 -13.51 0.54
CA SER A 338 7.85 -14.60 -0.33
C SER A 338 7.89 -14.25 -1.82
N ILE A 339 7.17 -13.19 -2.24
CA ILE A 339 7.22 -12.67 -3.61
C ILE A 339 8.23 -11.52 -3.69
N ALA A 340 8.14 -10.57 -2.75
CA ALA A 340 8.94 -9.35 -2.78
C ALA A 340 10.45 -9.65 -2.80
N LYS A 341 10.92 -10.63 -2.01
CA LYS A 341 12.34 -10.97 -1.96
C LYS A 341 12.92 -11.44 -3.31
N PRO A 342 12.39 -12.50 -3.95
CA PRO A 342 12.88 -12.92 -5.26
C PRO A 342 12.62 -11.86 -6.34
N GLU A 343 11.48 -11.17 -6.31
CA GLU A 343 11.16 -10.08 -7.25
C GLU A 343 12.21 -8.97 -7.20
N LEU A 344 12.45 -8.39 -6.00
CA LEU A 344 13.41 -7.31 -5.80
C LEU A 344 14.83 -7.75 -6.16
N HIS A 345 15.20 -8.99 -5.85
CA HIS A 345 16.50 -9.55 -6.22
C HIS A 345 16.67 -9.60 -7.75
N LEU A 346 15.71 -10.18 -8.47
CA LEU A 346 15.77 -10.31 -9.92
C LEU A 346 15.87 -8.94 -10.60
N ILE A 347 15.04 -7.99 -10.16
CA ILE A 347 15.05 -6.63 -10.70
C ILE A 347 16.39 -5.95 -10.41
N PHE A 348 16.83 -5.96 -9.16
CA PHE A 348 18.08 -5.31 -8.76
C PHE A 348 19.29 -5.91 -9.47
N ALA A 349 19.45 -7.23 -9.45
CA ALA A 349 20.56 -7.92 -10.09
C ALA A 349 20.60 -7.65 -11.60
N THR A 350 19.45 -7.67 -12.27
CA THR A 350 19.40 -7.41 -13.71
C THR A 350 19.73 -5.95 -14.04
N ILE A 351 19.25 -4.97 -13.26
CA ILE A 351 19.63 -3.57 -13.44
C ILE A 351 21.15 -3.42 -13.28
N MET A 352 21.74 -3.99 -12.22
CA MET A 352 23.18 -3.96 -11.99
C MET A 352 23.96 -4.66 -13.11
N GLN A 353 23.44 -5.76 -13.68
CA GLN A 353 24.07 -6.46 -14.80
C GLN A 353 24.14 -5.61 -16.07
N ARG A 354 23.13 -4.75 -16.31
CA ARG A 354 22.93 -4.04 -17.58
C ARG A 354 23.40 -2.61 -17.57
N PHE A 355 23.43 -1.95 -16.41
CA PHE A 355 23.77 -0.54 -16.30
C PHE A 355 24.84 -0.30 -15.25
N GLU A 356 25.64 0.72 -15.55
CA GLU A 356 26.40 1.47 -14.56
C GLU A 356 25.59 2.73 -14.23
N ILE A 357 25.17 2.86 -12.98
CA ILE A 357 24.35 3.97 -12.51
C ILE A 357 25.24 4.99 -11.82
N THR A 358 25.13 6.25 -12.24
CA THR A 358 25.87 7.37 -11.67
C THR A 358 24.92 8.51 -11.29
N MET A 359 25.32 9.31 -10.32
CA MET A 359 24.63 10.56 -10.00
C MET A 359 25.01 11.63 -11.05
N PRO A 360 24.07 12.49 -11.51
CA PRO A 360 24.41 13.61 -12.39
C PRO A 360 25.44 14.55 -11.75
N ASP A 361 26.38 15.09 -12.55
CA ASP A 361 27.53 15.89 -12.08
C ASP A 361 27.16 17.09 -11.17
N GLU A 362 25.93 17.61 -11.26
CA GLU A 362 25.44 18.75 -10.48
C GLU A 362 24.79 18.36 -9.13
N THR A 363 24.67 17.08 -8.82
CA THR A 363 24.09 16.62 -7.55
C THR A 363 25.17 16.47 -6.47
N ASN A 364 25.10 17.32 -5.43
CA ASN A 364 25.95 17.16 -4.25
C ASN A 364 25.61 15.83 -3.56
N PRO A 365 26.55 14.86 -3.49
CA PRO A 365 26.34 13.51 -2.97
C PRO A 365 26.36 13.48 -1.44
N GLU A 366 25.98 14.56 -0.75
CA GLU A 366 25.50 14.39 0.61
C GLU A 366 24.27 13.48 0.52
N LEU A 367 24.52 12.18 0.66
CA LEU A 367 23.62 11.14 1.10
C LEU A 367 23.15 11.57 2.50
N LYS A 368 22.42 12.69 2.58
CA LYS A 368 21.47 12.90 3.64
C LYS A 368 20.51 11.76 3.44
N LEU A 369 20.69 10.73 4.27
CA LEU A 369 19.90 9.53 4.42
C LEU A 369 18.39 9.82 4.65
N GLY A 370 17.91 11.04 4.44
CA GLY A 370 16.55 11.55 4.59
C GLY A 370 15.99 12.21 3.32
N GLY A 371 16.25 11.63 2.13
CA GLY A 371 15.48 11.91 0.92
C GLY A 371 14.02 11.42 1.04
N SER A 372 13.09 12.12 0.40
CA SER A 372 11.63 12.12 0.61
C SER A 372 10.88 10.87 0.11
N VAL A 373 11.48 9.69 0.17
CA VAL A 373 10.88 8.47 -0.37
C VAL A 373 10.41 7.61 0.81
N GLY A 374 9.11 7.65 1.08
CA GLY A 374 8.45 6.83 2.10
C GLY A 374 7.19 7.52 2.63
N LEU A 375 6.12 6.73 2.82
CA LEU A 375 4.80 7.18 3.30
C LEU A 375 4.85 8.03 4.58
N HIS A 376 5.93 7.91 5.37
CA HIS A 376 6.08 8.55 6.67
C HIS A 376 7.14 9.67 6.73
N ARG A 377 8.00 9.85 5.71
CA ARG A 377 9.10 10.84 5.79
C ARG A 377 8.73 12.24 5.35
N ASN A 378 7.66 12.40 4.57
CA ASN A 378 7.08 13.72 4.27
C ASN A 378 6.43 14.39 5.49
N ILE A 379 6.09 13.60 6.52
CA ILE A 379 5.50 14.11 7.78
C ILE A 379 6.48 15.01 8.55
N PHE A 380 7.80 14.78 8.42
CA PHE A 380 8.82 15.43 9.25
C PHE A 380 9.68 16.48 8.54
N ARG A 381 9.42 16.78 7.26
CA ARG A 381 10.25 17.68 6.45
C ARG A 381 9.62 19.03 6.14
N THR A 382 8.84 19.54 7.08
CA THR A 382 8.19 20.85 6.96
C THR A 382 8.94 21.89 7.78
N LYS A 383 9.36 22.98 7.12
CA LYS A 383 10.10 24.10 7.72
C LYS A 383 9.36 24.63 8.95
N SER A 384 10.14 24.88 10.02
CA SER A 384 9.97 25.57 11.32
C SER A 384 8.57 25.89 11.89
N VAL A 385 7.57 26.19 11.08
CA VAL A 385 6.19 26.47 11.50
C VAL A 385 5.43 25.18 11.84
N HIS A 386 5.81 24.05 11.23
CA HIS A 386 5.15 22.76 11.47
C HIS A 386 5.66 22.01 12.70
N ALA A 387 6.87 22.31 13.19
CA ALA A 387 7.34 21.79 14.49
C ALA A 387 6.49 22.35 15.64
N LEU A 388 6.14 23.63 15.57
CA LEU A 388 5.18 24.26 16.49
C LEU A 388 3.78 23.67 16.35
N MET A 389 3.34 23.34 15.12
CA MET A 389 2.06 22.67 14.88
C MET A 389 2.04 21.23 15.38
N MET A 390 3.14 20.48 15.26
CA MET A 390 3.31 19.12 15.80
C MET A 390 3.37 19.13 17.33
N ILE A 391 4.02 20.14 17.93
CA ILE A 391 4.01 20.36 19.38
C ILE A 391 2.59 20.75 19.83
N MET A 392 1.87 21.59 19.08
CA MET A 392 0.46 21.91 19.33
C MET A 392 -0.44 20.67 19.19
N ILE A 393 -0.21 19.83 18.18
CA ILE A 393 -0.92 18.57 17.94
C ILE A 393 -0.64 17.59 19.07
N MET A 394 0.62 17.47 19.56
CA MET A 394 0.95 16.70 20.76
C MET A 394 0.27 17.27 22.02
N ILE A 395 0.29 18.59 22.23
CA ILE A 395 -0.37 19.23 23.36
C ILE A 395 -1.90 19.03 23.31
N ILE A 396 -2.49 19.06 22.12
CA ILE A 396 -3.92 18.83 21.87
C ILE A 396 -4.28 17.35 22.06
N ILE A 397 -3.44 16.41 21.60
CA ILE A 397 -3.57 14.96 21.84
C ILE A 397 -3.50 14.65 23.34
N LEU A 398 -2.63 15.34 24.07
CA LEU A 398 -2.49 15.24 25.53
C LEU A 398 -3.65 15.91 26.30
N SER A 399 -4.47 16.74 25.64
CA SER A 399 -5.58 17.48 26.28
C SER A 399 -6.99 16.99 25.92
N GLN A 400 -7.16 15.87 25.20
CA GLN A 400 -8.48 15.30 24.88
C GLN A 400 -8.95 14.25 25.94
N PRO A 401 -10.27 14.03 26.12
CA PRO A 401 -10.81 13.20 27.23
C PRO A 401 -10.60 11.68 27.09
N ARG A 402 -10.01 11.20 25.98
CA ARG A 402 -9.52 9.84 25.81
C ARG A 402 -8.31 9.87 24.87
N PRO A 403 -7.09 10.12 25.34
CA PRO A 403 -5.92 9.84 24.51
C PRO A 403 -5.91 8.33 24.27
N TYR A 404 -5.87 7.87 23.02
CA TYR A 404 -5.49 6.49 22.76
C TYR A 404 -4.13 6.30 23.40
N GLN A 405 -4.06 5.54 24.50
CA GLN A 405 -2.79 5.16 25.08
C GLN A 405 -2.01 4.51 23.93
N THR A 406 -0.85 5.09 23.62
CA THR A 406 -0.02 4.66 22.51
C THR A 406 1.31 4.24 23.07
N VAL A 407 1.69 3.00 22.79
CA VAL A 407 2.98 2.44 23.17
C VAL A 407 3.83 2.34 21.92
N VAL A 408 5.03 2.92 21.95
CA VAL A 408 6.00 2.82 20.84
C VAL A 408 7.14 1.90 21.28
N LEU A 409 7.29 0.77 20.59
CA LEU A 409 8.38 -0.17 20.86
C LEU A 409 9.60 0.21 20.02
N ASN A 410 10.69 0.59 20.70
CA ASN A 410 11.92 1.10 20.07
C ASN A 410 13.10 0.13 20.14
N ASP A 411 13.02 -0.94 20.94
CA ASP A 411 14.09 -1.92 21.14
C ASP A 411 13.64 -3.34 20.73
N ILE A 412 14.60 -4.17 20.33
CA ILE A 412 14.31 -5.51 19.80
C ILE A 412 13.73 -6.48 20.84
N ASN A 413 14.05 -6.30 22.12
CA ASN A 413 13.57 -7.19 23.18
C ASN A 413 12.06 -7.01 23.38
N SER A 414 11.62 -5.76 23.51
CA SER A 414 10.19 -5.41 23.60
C SER A 414 9.44 -5.83 22.33
N VAL A 415 10.04 -5.62 21.15
CA VAL A 415 9.42 -6.01 19.87
C VAL A 415 9.30 -7.54 19.75
N THR A 416 10.30 -8.29 20.21
CA THR A 416 10.25 -9.76 20.21
C THR A 416 9.24 -10.27 21.24
N GLU A 417 9.15 -9.64 22.41
CA GLU A 417 8.10 -9.93 23.38
C GLU A 417 6.70 -9.74 22.77
N ALA A 418 6.43 -8.58 22.18
CA ALA A 418 5.11 -8.29 21.60
C ALA A 418 4.79 -9.13 20.35
N LEU A 419 5.69 -9.19 19.37
CA LEU A 419 5.41 -9.77 18.06
C LEU A 419 5.68 -11.27 17.98
N VAL A 420 6.55 -11.83 18.83
CA VAL A 420 6.94 -13.25 18.76
C VAL A 420 6.36 -14.03 19.93
N LYS A 421 6.60 -13.58 21.17
CA LYS A 421 6.17 -14.29 22.38
C LYS A 421 4.65 -14.13 22.61
N SER A 422 4.16 -12.89 22.60
CA SER A 422 2.75 -12.52 22.85
C SER A 422 2.01 -12.15 21.56
N LYS A 423 2.36 -12.81 20.46
CA LYS A 423 1.94 -12.46 19.09
C LYS A 423 0.44 -12.37 18.82
N ALA A 424 -0.40 -12.95 19.68
CA ALA A 424 -1.87 -12.86 19.57
C ALA A 424 -2.41 -11.61 20.29
N ASP A 425 -1.82 -11.27 21.43
CA ASP A 425 -2.22 -10.14 22.27
C ASP A 425 -2.04 -8.81 21.55
N PHE A 426 -1.05 -8.69 20.67
CA PHE A 426 -0.77 -7.48 19.88
C PHE A 426 -1.28 -7.57 18.44
N ALA A 427 -2.20 -8.49 18.14
CA ALA A 427 -2.58 -8.78 16.75
C ALA A 427 -3.71 -7.91 16.19
N ASN A 428 -4.43 -7.12 16.99
CA ASN A 428 -5.51 -6.27 16.49
C ASN A 428 -4.98 -5.03 15.76
N ARG A 429 -5.89 -4.27 15.15
CA ARG A 429 -5.64 -2.96 14.55
C ARG A 429 -6.54 -1.93 15.25
N PRO A 430 -6.10 -0.67 15.41
CA PRO A 430 -6.94 0.35 16.03
C PRO A 430 -8.21 0.57 15.19
N SER A 431 -9.38 0.69 15.85
CA SER A 431 -10.60 1.14 15.16
C SER A 431 -10.47 2.63 14.87
N ILE A 432 -10.63 3.00 13.60
CA ILE A 432 -10.57 4.41 13.17
C ILE A 432 -11.97 5.00 13.30
N HIS A 433 -12.12 5.99 14.19
CA HIS A 433 -13.39 6.62 14.61
C HIS A 433 -14.25 7.19 13.45
N SER A 434 -13.67 7.40 12.26
CA SER A 434 -14.37 7.89 11.07
C SER A 434 -15.51 6.98 10.59
N VAL A 435 -15.52 5.71 10.98
CA VAL A 435 -16.50 4.70 10.53
C VAL A 435 -17.70 4.59 11.45
N ASP A 436 -17.47 4.47 12.75
CA ASP A 436 -18.53 4.25 13.75
C ASP A 436 -19.40 5.49 13.94
N VAL A 437 -18.82 6.66 13.70
CA VAL A 437 -19.54 7.91 13.82
C VAL A 437 -20.45 8.09 12.61
N LEU A 438 -20.08 7.69 11.38
CA LEU A 438 -20.69 8.14 10.10
C LEU A 438 -22.16 7.71 9.97
N THR A 439 -22.52 6.78 10.84
CA THR A 439 -23.71 5.97 10.82
C THR A 439 -24.57 6.21 12.05
N GLU A 440 -24.19 7.11 12.97
CA GLU A 440 -24.81 7.26 14.30
C GLU A 440 -24.92 5.93 15.08
N GLY A 441 -23.85 5.13 15.02
CA GLY A 441 -23.86 3.78 15.58
C GLY A 441 -24.61 2.76 14.71
N GLY A 442 -24.59 2.91 13.38
CA GLY A 442 -25.14 1.95 12.42
C GLY A 442 -26.63 2.11 12.11
N LYS A 443 -27.14 3.33 11.95
CA LYS A 443 -28.56 3.69 11.75
C LYS A 443 -28.91 4.26 10.37
N ASP A 444 -27.93 4.51 9.51
CA ASP A 444 -28.14 4.98 8.14
C ASP A 444 -28.46 3.82 7.16
N ILE A 445 -28.61 4.08 5.85
CA ILE A 445 -28.92 3.03 4.85
C ILE A 445 -27.64 2.44 4.21
N ALA A 446 -26.53 3.16 4.22
CA ALA A 446 -25.31 2.75 3.55
C ALA A 446 -24.42 1.85 4.43
N PHE A 447 -24.46 2.03 5.75
CA PHE A 447 -23.49 1.43 6.67
C PHE A 447 -24.12 0.87 7.95
N ALA A 448 -25.46 0.83 8.05
CA ALA A 448 -26.14 0.12 9.13
C ALA A 448 -26.07 -1.39 8.97
N ASN A 449 -26.13 -2.10 10.11
CA ASN A 449 -26.27 -3.54 10.12
C ASN A 449 -27.60 -3.98 9.49
N TYR A 450 -27.56 -5.12 8.78
CA TYR A 450 -28.73 -5.68 8.11
C TYR A 450 -29.80 -6.11 9.13
N THR A 451 -30.81 -5.25 9.30
CA THR A 451 -31.88 -5.40 10.29
C THR A 451 -33.25 -5.14 9.65
N PRO A 452 -34.37 -5.55 10.27
CA PRO A 452 -35.71 -5.19 9.79
C PRO A 452 -35.91 -3.67 9.60
N THR A 453 -35.31 -2.86 10.48
CA THR A 453 -35.30 -1.38 10.40
C THR A 453 -34.57 -0.88 9.16
N TRP A 454 -33.39 -1.43 8.86
CA TRP A 454 -32.65 -1.09 7.64
C TRP A 454 -33.43 -1.45 6.37
N LYS A 455 -34.08 -2.63 6.32
CA LYS A 455 -34.92 -3.04 5.16
C LYS A 455 -36.04 -2.04 4.91
N LEU A 456 -36.68 -1.55 5.97
CA LEU A 456 -37.72 -0.54 5.89
C LEU A 456 -37.18 0.80 5.38
N HIS A 457 -36.08 1.29 5.96
CA HIS A 457 -35.43 2.55 5.54
C HIS A 457 -34.97 2.51 4.08
N ARG A 458 -34.31 1.43 3.65
CA ARG A 458 -33.90 1.23 2.25
C ARG A 458 -35.09 1.18 1.30
N LYS A 459 -36.19 0.54 1.70
CA LYS A 459 -37.43 0.49 0.91
C LYS A 459 -38.08 1.87 0.76
N ILE A 460 -38.09 2.67 1.83
CA ILE A 460 -38.63 4.04 1.83
C ILE A 460 -37.77 4.94 0.93
N ALA A 461 -36.46 4.99 1.15
CA ALA A 461 -35.54 5.80 0.35
C ALA A 461 -35.55 5.40 -1.13
N GLY A 462 -35.52 4.10 -1.43
CA GLY A 462 -35.61 3.60 -2.80
C GLY A 462 -36.96 3.91 -3.47
N LYS A 463 -38.07 3.97 -2.71
CA LYS A 463 -39.37 4.38 -3.26
C LYS A 463 -39.41 5.89 -3.53
N ALA A 464 -38.91 6.71 -2.62
CA ALA A 464 -38.83 8.16 -2.78
C ALA A 464 -37.94 8.54 -3.98
N LEU A 465 -36.76 7.92 -4.10
CA LEU A 465 -35.83 8.16 -5.20
C LEU A 465 -36.44 7.75 -6.55
N ARG A 466 -37.06 6.55 -6.65
CA ARG A 466 -37.75 6.14 -7.89
C ARG A 466 -38.92 7.04 -8.27
N GLN A 467 -39.63 7.58 -7.29
CA GLN A 467 -40.73 8.52 -7.52
C GLN A 467 -40.23 9.88 -8.02
N TYR A 468 -39.11 10.37 -7.48
CA TYR A 468 -38.47 11.61 -7.93
C TYR A 468 -37.81 11.47 -9.31
N LEU A 469 -37.16 10.34 -9.57
CA LEU A 469 -36.51 10.01 -10.84
C LEU A 469 -37.50 9.55 -11.94
N ALA A 470 -38.80 9.46 -11.63
CA ALA A 470 -39.80 9.09 -12.62
C ALA A 470 -40.08 10.28 -13.56
N GLY A 471 -39.88 10.05 -14.87
CA GLY A 471 -40.07 11.07 -15.91
C GLY A 471 -38.82 11.92 -16.14
N ASN A 472 -38.98 13.08 -16.80
CA ASN A 472 -37.85 13.90 -17.28
C ASN A 472 -37.31 14.86 -16.20
N HIS A 473 -37.61 14.63 -14.92
CA HIS A 473 -37.28 15.57 -13.86
C HIS A 473 -35.77 15.63 -13.58
N LEU A 474 -35.09 14.49 -13.48
CA LEU A 474 -33.64 14.43 -13.34
C LEU A 474 -32.95 15.05 -14.58
N GLU A 475 -33.43 14.73 -15.77
CA GLU A 475 -32.92 15.28 -17.02
C GLU A 475 -33.07 16.82 -17.05
N LYS A 476 -34.21 17.35 -16.60
CA LYS A 476 -34.43 18.78 -16.45
C LYS A 476 -33.47 19.41 -15.45
N VAL A 477 -33.28 18.82 -14.28
CA VAL A 477 -32.35 19.30 -13.24
C VAL A 477 -30.90 19.28 -13.74
N LEU A 478 -30.50 18.21 -14.45
CA LEU A 478 -29.19 18.11 -15.09
C LEU A 478 -28.99 19.21 -16.14
N HIS A 479 -29.96 19.39 -17.03
CA HIS A 479 -29.91 20.45 -18.04
C HIS A 479 -29.86 21.86 -17.41
N ASP A 480 -30.70 22.13 -16.41
CA ASP A 480 -30.74 23.42 -15.73
C ASP A 480 -29.41 23.71 -15.03
N SER A 481 -28.79 22.71 -14.41
CA SER A 481 -27.47 22.83 -13.78
C SER A 481 -26.35 23.04 -14.81
N MET A 482 -26.37 22.28 -15.92
CA MET A 482 -25.40 22.43 -17.02
C MET A 482 -25.51 23.79 -17.71
N ASN A 483 -26.73 24.26 -17.99
CA ASN A 483 -26.99 25.55 -18.63
C ASN A 483 -26.53 26.74 -17.77
N LYS A 484 -26.47 26.59 -16.44
CA LYS A 484 -25.90 27.59 -15.53
C LYS A 484 -24.36 27.56 -15.51
N CYS A 485 -23.75 26.38 -15.59
CA CYS A 485 -22.30 26.24 -15.41
C CYS A 485 -21.49 26.38 -16.71
N LEU A 486 -22.01 25.91 -17.85
CA LEU A 486 -21.31 25.97 -19.14
C LEU A 486 -20.95 27.40 -19.59
N PRO A 487 -21.82 28.42 -19.45
CA PRO A 487 -21.46 29.80 -19.79
C PRO A 487 -20.40 30.41 -18.87
N LEU A 488 -20.25 29.88 -17.64
CA LEU A 488 -19.20 30.32 -16.72
C LEU A 488 -17.86 29.72 -17.13
N MET A 489 -17.83 28.43 -17.43
CA MET A 489 -16.66 27.75 -18.00
C MET A 489 -16.19 28.41 -19.32
N ALA A 490 -17.13 28.80 -20.19
CA ALA A 490 -16.81 29.42 -21.48
C ALA A 490 -16.22 30.84 -21.40
N LYS A 491 -16.27 31.50 -20.23
CA LYS A 491 -15.66 32.81 -20.01
C LYS A 491 -14.18 32.74 -19.62
N GLU A 492 -13.68 31.54 -19.33
CA GLU A 492 -12.28 31.32 -18.97
C GLU A 492 -11.36 31.53 -20.19
N LYS A 493 -10.24 32.23 -19.99
CA LYS A 493 -9.25 32.47 -21.04
C LYS A 493 -8.02 31.59 -20.82
N GLY A 494 -7.80 30.61 -21.69
CA GLY A 494 -6.68 29.66 -21.61
C GLY A 494 -7.05 28.35 -20.92
N ALA A 495 -6.05 27.55 -20.55
CA ALA A 495 -6.27 26.34 -19.77
C ALA A 495 -6.80 26.71 -18.37
N PHE A 496 -7.92 26.11 -17.96
CA PHE A 496 -8.53 26.38 -16.65
C PHE A 496 -8.90 25.07 -15.94
N ASN A 497 -9.00 25.13 -14.61
CA ASN A 497 -9.42 24.01 -13.79
C ASN A 497 -10.97 23.99 -13.67
N PRO A 498 -11.66 22.95 -14.16
CA PRO A 498 -13.13 22.90 -14.13
C PRO A 498 -13.73 22.51 -12.77
N GLU A 499 -12.90 22.16 -11.78
CA GLU A 499 -13.32 21.58 -10.49
C GLU A 499 -14.42 22.40 -9.79
N ASN A 500 -14.24 23.72 -9.65
CA ASN A 500 -15.24 24.58 -8.97
C ASN A 500 -16.58 24.64 -9.72
N TYR A 501 -16.58 24.45 -11.04
CA TYR A 501 -17.79 24.47 -11.86
C TYR A 501 -18.51 23.12 -11.83
N ILE A 502 -17.77 22.02 -11.73
CA ILE A 502 -18.31 20.68 -11.55
C ILE A 502 -18.88 20.55 -10.13
N ASP A 503 -18.20 21.06 -9.11
CA ASP A 503 -18.69 21.11 -7.73
C ASP A 503 -20.00 21.90 -7.64
N LEU A 504 -20.06 23.07 -8.30
CA LEU A 504 -21.28 23.86 -8.38
C LEU A 504 -22.40 23.12 -9.12
N MET A 505 -22.06 22.38 -10.19
CA MET A 505 -23.03 21.60 -10.96
C MET A 505 -23.63 20.45 -10.13
N VAL A 506 -22.78 19.70 -9.43
CA VAL A 506 -23.16 18.59 -8.54
C VAL A 506 -23.93 19.12 -7.33
N PHE A 507 -23.51 20.23 -6.73
CA PHE A 507 -24.21 20.89 -5.64
C PHE A 507 -25.63 21.31 -6.03
N ASN A 508 -25.80 21.91 -7.21
CA ASN A 508 -27.12 22.29 -7.73
C ASN A 508 -28.01 21.08 -8.01
N ILE A 509 -27.44 19.98 -8.52
CA ILE A 509 -28.19 18.73 -8.76
C ILE A 509 -28.63 18.12 -7.44
N LEU A 510 -27.73 18.03 -6.45
CA LEU A 510 -28.04 17.46 -5.14
C LEU A 510 -29.02 18.34 -4.36
N ASN A 511 -28.93 19.66 -4.43
CA ASN A 511 -29.91 20.54 -3.80
C ASN A 511 -31.30 20.44 -4.44
N ALA A 512 -31.37 20.36 -5.76
CA ALA A 512 -32.65 20.15 -6.43
C ALA A 512 -33.27 18.79 -6.08
N VAL A 513 -32.45 17.74 -5.89
CA VAL A 513 -32.89 16.39 -5.49
C VAL A 513 -33.32 16.32 -4.02
N CYS A 514 -32.60 17.01 -3.13
CA CYS A 514 -32.81 16.91 -1.69
C CYS A 514 -33.75 17.97 -1.12
N PHE A 515 -33.79 19.17 -1.71
CA PHE A 515 -34.49 20.35 -1.18
C PHE A 515 -35.46 21.00 -2.18
N GLY A 516 -35.35 20.68 -3.47
CA GLY A 516 -36.26 21.17 -4.52
C GLY A 516 -35.99 22.60 -5.00
N GLU A 517 -34.81 23.14 -4.70
CA GLU A 517 -34.37 24.52 -5.03
C GLU A 517 -33.31 24.56 -6.14
#